data_AF-A0A3N7E593-F1
#
_entry.id   AF-A0A3N7E593-F1
#
_cell.length_a   1.000
_cell.length_b   1.000
_cell.length_c   1.000
_cell.angle_alpha   90.00
_cell.angle_beta   90.00
_cell.angle_gamma   90.00
#
_symmetry.space_group_name_H-M   'P 1'
#
loop_
_entity.id
_entity.type
_entity.pdbx_description
1 polymer ?
#
loop_
_entity_poly.entity_id
_entity_poly.type
_entity_poly.pdbx_seq_one_letter_code
_entity_poly.pdbx_strand_id
1 'polypeptide(L)'
;MDLMWTHAGRRFGAEDLVHWRRREDRSLEAAIDDASIVVLGPHASAAFPQELKPFINPDLTLRRQLDYSDWLTGYLGRCWAEASDQVIFIENPHSRVVLDPNRAPSDCPMETLKLCFQRLREVGPNAPLGGMDFIRPVTFGGWPVLLEPKSAQGWEALEKAWSSAAALGAMEYLRLSAQIVEACARRCASVQRRLVVFSLHDTMNHKMGPDGAINIERPVADRLPFWVNLGNLGDPDGGALPDSALSMDAGAARQMASTFLKALTAIEPGAAPEVTLNQPYKGARETQVFGASLAQAGLPSGSGAIQIEFRRESLLGSDATALLMSAGGDWPPIDVVRLQSIAKSLARHLTVS
;
A
#
# COMPACT_ATOMS: atom_id res chain seq x y z
N MET A 1 22.84 11.92 0.82
CA MET A 1 21.74 11.78 1.80
C MET A 1 21.62 10.33 2.14
N ASP A 2 21.43 10.01 3.42
CA ASP A 2 21.33 8.63 3.87
C ASP A 2 19.96 8.04 3.54
N LEU A 3 19.93 6.74 3.26
CA LEU A 3 18.70 5.96 3.18
C LEU A 3 17.94 6.03 4.51
N MET A 4 16.63 5.78 4.47
CA MET A 4 15.79 5.66 5.65
C MET A 4 15.95 4.29 6.30
N TRP A 5 16.27 4.28 7.59
CA TRP A 5 16.47 3.05 8.36
C TRP A 5 15.59 3.03 9.61
N THR A 6 15.08 1.85 9.98
CA THR A 6 14.61 1.60 11.35
C THR A 6 15.79 1.13 12.20
N HIS A 7 15.74 1.39 13.51
CA HIS A 7 16.80 0.97 14.44
C HIS A 7 16.84 -0.56 14.56
N ALA A 8 18.04 -1.14 14.59
CA ALA A 8 18.22 -2.57 14.82
C ALA A 8 17.54 -3.02 16.11
N GLY A 9 16.83 -4.14 16.06
CA GLY A 9 16.10 -4.72 17.19
C GLY A 9 14.83 -3.97 17.59
N ARG A 10 14.42 -2.90 16.87
CA ARG A 10 13.15 -2.21 17.15
C ARG A 10 11.99 -3.16 16.92
N ARG A 11 11.22 -3.42 17.98
CA ARG A 11 9.93 -4.11 17.91
C ARG A 11 8.84 -3.08 17.66
N PHE A 12 7.97 -3.37 16.71
CA PHE A 12 6.76 -2.59 16.47
C PHE A 12 5.56 -3.29 17.11
N GLY A 13 4.69 -2.51 17.73
CA GLY A 13 3.44 -2.98 18.34
C GLY A 13 2.23 -2.21 17.83
N ALA A 14 1.06 -2.48 18.41
CA ALA A 14 -0.18 -1.79 18.04
C ALA A 14 -0.08 -0.26 18.23
N GLU A 15 0.65 0.20 19.25
CA GLU A 15 0.89 1.62 19.50
C GLU A 15 1.72 2.31 18.41
N ASP A 16 2.51 1.56 17.65
CA ASP A 16 3.28 2.10 16.53
C ASP A 16 2.47 2.07 15.23
N LEU A 17 1.74 0.97 15.00
CA LEU A 17 1.20 0.63 13.67
C LEU A 17 -0.25 1.04 13.46
N VAL A 18 -1.01 1.24 14.54
CA VAL A 18 -2.44 1.50 14.47
C VAL A 18 -2.73 2.96 14.79
N HIS A 19 -3.42 3.61 13.87
CA HIS A 19 -3.78 5.02 13.93
C HIS A 19 -5.28 5.18 13.90
N TRP A 20 -5.80 5.97 14.84
CA TRP A 20 -7.19 6.37 14.94
C TRP A 20 -7.26 7.75 15.56
N ARG A 21 -8.37 8.44 15.32
CA ARG A 21 -8.63 9.76 15.87
C ARG A 21 -8.62 9.74 17.40
N ARG A 22 -8.04 10.78 18.02
CA ARG A 22 -8.07 10.99 19.48
C ARG A 22 -7.37 9.88 20.26
N ARG A 23 -6.21 9.42 19.76
CA ARG A 23 -5.45 8.31 20.37
C ARG A 23 -4.99 8.56 21.81
N GLU A 24 -4.89 9.82 22.22
CA GLU A 24 -4.46 10.21 23.57
C GLU A 24 -5.57 10.03 24.61
N ASP A 25 -6.84 10.11 24.20
CA ASP A 25 -8.02 10.10 25.07
C ASP A 25 -9.04 8.98 24.73
N ARG A 26 -8.84 8.24 23.64
CA ARG A 26 -9.72 7.17 23.15
C ARG A 26 -8.95 5.87 22.99
N SER A 27 -9.43 4.78 23.60
CA SER A 27 -8.84 3.45 23.46
C SER A 27 -9.07 2.85 22.07
N LEU A 28 -8.30 1.83 21.72
CA LEU A 28 -8.47 1.10 20.45
C LEU A 28 -9.80 0.36 20.40
N GLU A 29 -10.29 -0.16 21.52
CA GLU A 29 -11.59 -0.85 21.62
C GLU A 29 -12.73 0.13 21.29
N ALA A 30 -12.68 1.34 21.86
CA ALA A 30 -13.64 2.40 21.54
C ALA A 30 -13.50 2.86 20.07
N ALA A 31 -12.30 2.80 19.49
CA ALA A 31 -12.10 3.06 18.06
C ALA A 31 -12.79 2.01 17.18
N ILE A 32 -12.61 0.73 17.51
CA ILE A 32 -13.24 -0.41 16.83
C ILE A 32 -14.77 -0.33 16.92
N ASP A 33 -15.30 0.16 18.06
CA ASP A 33 -16.75 0.32 18.24
C ASP A 33 -17.40 1.26 17.24
N ASP A 34 -16.73 2.35 16.85
CA ASP A 34 -17.28 3.33 15.89
C ASP A 34 -16.79 3.12 14.45
N ALA A 35 -15.76 2.30 14.25
CA ALA A 35 -15.18 2.07 12.93
C ALA A 35 -16.20 1.44 11.96
N SER A 36 -16.24 1.99 10.75
CA SER A 36 -16.92 1.40 9.58
C SER A 36 -15.99 1.33 8.36
N ILE A 37 -14.77 1.86 8.51
CA ILE A 37 -13.71 1.86 7.52
C ILE A 37 -12.40 1.43 8.19
N VAL A 38 -11.73 0.43 7.62
CA VAL A 38 -10.34 0.11 7.95
C VAL A 38 -9.48 0.36 6.72
N VAL A 39 -8.43 1.15 6.86
CA VAL A 39 -7.46 1.44 5.80
C VAL A 39 -6.15 0.74 6.12
N LEU A 40 -5.63 -0.01 5.16
CA LEU A 40 -4.40 -0.78 5.24
C LEU A 40 -3.34 -0.08 4.40
N GLY A 41 -2.16 0.16 4.97
CA GLY A 41 -0.99 0.75 4.30
C GLY A 41 0.14 -0.27 4.16
N PRO A 42 0.01 -1.28 3.28
CA PRO A 42 0.98 -2.38 3.17
C PRO A 42 2.38 -1.92 2.72
N HIS A 43 2.47 -0.77 2.03
CA HIS A 43 3.74 -0.21 1.54
C HIS A 43 3.95 1.24 1.99
N ALA A 44 3.28 1.64 3.07
CA ALA A 44 3.27 3.02 3.56
C ALA A 44 4.63 3.50 4.08
N SER A 45 5.50 2.58 4.49
CA SER A 45 6.88 2.88 4.90
C SER A 45 7.88 2.52 3.81
N ALA A 46 8.89 3.37 3.67
CA ALA A 46 10.07 3.11 2.84
C ALA A 46 11.26 2.60 3.66
N ALA A 47 11.18 2.62 4.99
CA ALA A 47 12.33 2.38 5.85
C ALA A 47 12.82 0.92 5.77
N PHE A 48 14.13 0.76 5.68
CA PHE A 48 14.78 -0.55 5.74
C PHE A 48 15.19 -0.87 7.18
N PRO A 49 14.99 -2.11 7.65
CA PRO A 49 15.55 -2.55 8.92
C PRO A 49 17.08 -2.62 8.84
N GLN A 50 17.77 -2.11 9.86
CA GLN A 50 19.23 -2.08 9.93
C GLN A 50 19.87 -3.48 9.83
N GLU A 51 19.15 -4.53 10.22
CA GLU A 51 19.54 -5.93 10.06
C GLU A 51 19.88 -6.26 8.61
N LEU A 52 19.17 -5.67 7.64
CA LEU A 52 19.38 -5.92 6.22
C LEU A 52 20.51 -5.08 5.62
N LYS A 53 21.09 -4.12 6.35
CA LYS A 53 22.07 -3.16 5.83
C LYS A 53 23.24 -3.81 5.05
N PRO A 54 23.84 -4.95 5.48
CA PRO A 54 24.91 -5.60 4.71
C PRO A 54 24.49 -6.13 3.34
N PHE A 55 23.18 -6.28 3.10
CA PHE A 55 22.59 -6.86 1.90
C PHE A 55 21.90 -5.82 1.02
N ILE A 56 21.76 -4.57 1.49
CA ILE A 56 21.19 -3.49 0.68
C ILE A 56 22.23 -2.99 -0.32
N ASN A 57 21.79 -2.77 -1.56
CA ASN A 57 22.64 -2.20 -2.59
C ASN A 57 23.12 -0.78 -2.18
N PRO A 58 24.44 -0.55 -2.07
CA PRO A 58 24.99 0.75 -1.64
C PRO A 58 24.71 1.88 -2.64
N ASP A 59 24.38 1.57 -3.90
CA ASP A 59 24.08 2.55 -4.94
C ASP A 59 22.62 3.03 -4.93
N LEU A 60 21.82 2.59 -3.95
CA LEU A 60 20.48 3.14 -3.75
C LEU A 60 20.57 4.59 -3.28
N THR A 61 19.76 5.44 -3.91
CA THR A 61 19.50 6.78 -3.41
C THR A 61 18.22 6.78 -2.57
N LEU A 62 18.05 7.82 -1.76
CA LEU A 62 16.81 8.02 -1.01
C LEU A 62 15.59 8.05 -1.94
N ARG A 63 15.71 8.70 -3.11
CA ARG A 63 14.65 8.70 -4.12
C ARG A 63 14.27 7.30 -4.58
N ARG A 64 15.25 6.42 -4.85
CA ARG A 64 14.98 5.04 -5.27
C ARG A 64 14.25 4.25 -4.18
N GLN A 65 14.64 4.45 -2.93
CA GLN A 65 14.00 3.80 -1.80
C GLN A 65 12.55 4.25 -1.64
N LEU A 66 12.29 5.55 -1.75
CA LEU A 66 10.94 6.11 -1.61
C LEU A 66 10.04 5.73 -2.80
N ASP A 67 10.57 5.75 -4.04
CA ASP A 67 9.83 5.30 -5.23
C ASP A 67 9.45 3.82 -5.18
N TYR A 68 10.25 3.00 -4.49
CA TYR A 68 9.99 1.58 -4.24
C TYR A 68 8.91 1.32 -3.16
N SER A 69 8.44 2.37 -2.50
CA SER A 69 7.33 2.34 -1.53
C SER A 69 6.13 3.12 -2.05
N ASP A 70 5.04 3.09 -1.29
CA ASP A 70 3.87 3.95 -1.51
C ASP A 70 3.96 5.08 -0.47
N TRP A 71 5.05 5.85 -0.55
CA TRP A 71 5.53 6.73 0.51
C TRP A 71 4.49 7.75 1.01
N LEU A 72 3.56 8.19 0.16
CA LEU A 72 2.56 9.17 0.54
C LEU A 72 1.39 8.54 1.28
N THR A 73 1.15 7.24 1.12
CA THR A 73 0.04 6.54 1.78
C THR A 73 0.16 6.52 3.29
N GLY A 74 1.38 6.51 3.86
CA GLY A 74 1.58 6.62 5.31
C GLY A 74 1.06 7.95 5.86
N TYR A 75 1.38 9.05 5.18
CA TYR A 75 0.88 10.38 5.56
C TYR A 75 -0.62 10.51 5.33
N LEU A 76 -1.10 10.09 4.15
CA LEU A 76 -2.52 10.18 3.80
C LEU A 76 -3.38 9.32 4.74
N GLY A 77 -2.97 8.08 5.02
CA GLY A 77 -3.67 7.15 5.91
C GLY A 77 -3.77 7.69 7.33
N ARG A 78 -2.68 8.21 7.90
CA ARG A 78 -2.70 8.87 9.22
C ARG A 78 -3.62 10.09 9.23
N CYS A 79 -3.56 10.94 8.20
CA CYS A 79 -4.45 12.10 8.09
C CYS A 79 -5.92 11.68 7.99
N TRP A 80 -6.22 10.57 7.33
CA TRP A 80 -7.58 10.06 7.17
C TRP A 80 -8.12 9.49 8.48
N ALA A 81 -7.32 8.70 9.20
CA ALA A 81 -7.65 8.23 10.54
C ALA A 81 -7.91 9.39 11.52
N GLU A 82 -7.15 10.48 11.44
CA GLU A 82 -7.38 11.66 12.29
C GLU A 82 -8.62 12.47 11.88
N ALA A 83 -9.02 12.40 10.60
CA ALA A 83 -10.15 13.16 10.09
C ALA A 83 -11.53 12.56 10.44
N SER A 84 -11.61 11.30 10.86
CA SER A 84 -12.88 10.60 11.11
C SER A 84 -12.78 9.58 12.23
N ASP A 85 -13.76 9.57 13.13
CA ASP A 85 -13.89 8.54 14.17
C ASP A 85 -14.27 7.16 13.60
N GLN A 86 -14.70 7.09 12.33
CA GLN A 86 -15.08 5.86 11.63
C GLN A 86 -13.90 5.14 10.95
N VAL A 87 -12.71 5.74 10.94
CA VAL A 87 -11.54 5.25 10.20
C VAL A 87 -10.46 4.77 11.17
N ILE A 88 -10.02 3.53 10.98
CA ILE A 88 -8.77 3.01 11.56
C ILE A 88 -7.78 2.81 10.42
N PHE A 89 -6.56 3.34 10.56
CA PHE A 89 -5.45 3.12 9.63
C PHE A 89 -4.40 2.21 10.26
N ILE A 90 -3.93 1.21 9.51
CA ILE A 90 -2.89 0.27 9.93
C ILE A 90 -1.71 0.41 8.97
N GLU A 91 -0.54 0.75 9.50
CA GLU A 91 0.65 1.09 8.73
C GLU A 91 1.69 -0.02 8.82
N ASN A 92 2.19 -0.51 7.69
CA ASN A 92 3.36 -1.40 7.70
C ASN A 92 4.62 -0.57 8.03
N PRO A 93 5.39 -0.92 9.08
CA PRO A 93 6.54 -0.11 9.49
C PRO A 93 7.76 -0.28 8.56
N HIS A 94 7.78 -1.34 7.75
CA HIS A 94 8.92 -1.68 6.91
C HIS A 94 8.59 -1.53 5.43
N SER A 95 9.62 -1.22 4.64
CA SER A 95 9.54 -1.36 3.20
C SER A 95 9.24 -2.81 2.79
N ARG A 96 8.53 -2.93 1.67
CA ARG A 96 8.22 -4.21 1.01
C ARG A 96 9.43 -5.07 0.66
N VAL A 97 10.66 -4.53 0.75
CA VAL A 97 11.91 -5.32 0.61
C VAL A 97 12.01 -6.43 1.66
N VAL A 98 11.47 -6.20 2.86
CA VAL A 98 11.41 -7.24 3.90
C VAL A 98 10.38 -8.26 3.45
N LEU A 99 9.17 -7.79 3.16
CA LEU A 99 8.03 -8.61 2.82
C LEU A 99 6.97 -7.71 2.20
N ASP A 100 6.41 -8.10 1.06
CA ASP A 100 5.27 -7.43 0.44
C ASP A 100 3.96 -8.04 0.96
N PRO A 101 3.20 -7.35 1.84
CA PRO A 101 1.96 -7.90 2.42
C PRO A 101 0.87 -8.13 1.37
N ASN A 102 0.99 -7.47 0.22
CA ASN A 102 0.08 -7.54 -0.90
C ASN A 102 0.50 -8.60 -1.94
N ARG A 103 1.38 -9.54 -1.54
CA ARG A 103 1.76 -10.77 -2.25
C ARG A 103 1.53 -12.02 -1.41
N ALA A 104 1.25 -13.13 -2.08
CA ALA A 104 1.05 -14.41 -1.40
C ALA A 104 2.32 -14.78 -0.62
N PRO A 105 2.19 -15.18 0.66
CA PRO A 105 3.35 -15.64 1.42
C PRO A 105 3.94 -16.91 0.80
N SER A 106 5.24 -17.08 1.00
CA SER A 106 5.95 -18.32 0.66
C SER A 106 6.33 -19.05 1.94
N ASP A 107 6.11 -20.36 1.97
CA ASP A 107 6.58 -21.23 3.05
C ASP A 107 8.11 -21.42 2.99
N CYS A 108 8.74 -21.11 1.86
CA CYS A 108 10.18 -21.18 1.65
C CYS A 108 10.74 -19.84 1.13
N PRO A 109 10.72 -18.74 1.93
CA PRO A 109 11.03 -17.39 1.44
C PRO A 109 12.40 -17.26 0.77
N MET A 110 13.44 -17.90 1.31
CA MET A 110 14.80 -17.83 0.77
C MET A 110 14.96 -18.59 -0.55
N GLU A 111 14.30 -19.74 -0.72
CA GLU A 111 14.30 -20.47 -1.99
C GLU A 111 13.55 -19.67 -3.06
N THR A 112 12.42 -19.05 -2.70
CA THR A 112 11.72 -18.12 -3.60
C THR A 112 12.61 -16.92 -3.99
N LEU A 113 13.36 -16.36 -3.06
CA LEU A 113 14.29 -15.25 -3.34
C LEU A 113 15.44 -15.67 -4.27
N LYS A 114 16.00 -16.87 -4.09
CA LYS A 114 17.01 -17.44 -5.02
C LYS A 114 16.45 -17.56 -6.44
N LEU A 115 15.21 -18.04 -6.58
CA LEU A 115 14.52 -18.12 -7.88
C LEU A 115 14.32 -16.73 -8.50
N CYS A 116 13.97 -15.72 -7.71
CA CYS A 116 13.91 -14.33 -8.17
C CYS A 116 15.25 -13.85 -8.75
N PHE A 117 16.37 -14.06 -8.05
CA PHE A 117 17.68 -13.69 -8.59
C PHE A 117 18.07 -14.49 -9.82
N GLN A 118 17.78 -15.79 -9.86
CA GLN A 118 17.99 -16.62 -11.04
C GLN A 118 17.25 -16.04 -12.25
N ARG A 119 15.97 -15.73 -12.09
CA ARG A 119 15.14 -15.14 -13.14
C ARG A 119 15.67 -13.80 -13.63
N LEU A 120 16.17 -12.96 -12.72
CA LEU A 120 16.78 -11.68 -13.06
C LEU A 120 18.10 -11.84 -13.83
N ARG A 121 18.90 -12.87 -13.55
CA ARG A 121 20.11 -13.17 -14.34
C ARG A 121 19.77 -13.65 -15.75
N GLU A 122 18.75 -14.49 -15.87
CA GLU A 122 18.37 -15.11 -17.15
C GLU A 122 17.64 -14.14 -18.09
N VAL A 123 16.74 -13.31 -17.55
CA VAL A 123 15.85 -12.44 -18.35
C VAL A 123 16.28 -10.97 -18.30
N GLY A 124 16.98 -10.55 -17.24
CA GLY A 124 17.41 -9.18 -17.02
C GLY A 124 16.53 -8.39 -16.04
N PRO A 125 16.80 -7.07 -15.87
CA PRO A 125 16.22 -6.25 -14.80
C PRO A 125 14.69 -6.08 -14.87
N ASN A 126 14.09 -6.29 -16.05
CA ASN A 126 12.64 -6.17 -16.28
C ASN A 126 11.91 -7.52 -16.22
N ALA A 127 12.54 -8.57 -15.66
CA ALA A 127 11.93 -9.87 -15.59
C ALA A 127 10.57 -9.84 -14.86
N PRO A 128 9.55 -10.57 -15.34
CA PRO A 128 8.31 -10.74 -14.60
C PRO A 128 8.59 -11.61 -13.37
N LEU A 129 8.30 -11.07 -12.18
CA LEU A 129 8.50 -11.74 -10.88
C LEU A 129 7.19 -12.12 -10.18
N GLY A 130 6.05 -11.93 -10.84
CA GLY A 130 4.74 -12.20 -10.25
C GLY A 130 4.64 -13.65 -9.75
N GLY A 131 4.21 -13.82 -8.50
CA GLY A 131 4.10 -15.13 -7.85
C GLY A 131 5.37 -15.60 -7.13
N MET A 132 6.48 -14.87 -7.26
CA MET A 132 7.73 -15.11 -6.52
C MET A 132 8.21 -13.84 -5.77
N ASP A 133 7.46 -12.75 -5.86
CA ASP A 133 7.86 -11.42 -5.40
C ASP A 133 7.38 -11.07 -3.99
N PHE A 134 7.14 -12.06 -3.14
CA PHE A 134 6.87 -11.86 -1.71
C PHE A 134 8.06 -11.19 -0.99
N ILE A 135 9.29 -11.53 -1.40
CA ILE A 135 10.49 -10.75 -1.13
C ILE A 135 11.00 -10.29 -2.49
N ARG A 136 10.99 -8.99 -2.73
CA ARG A 136 11.34 -8.45 -4.05
C ARG A 136 12.72 -7.79 -4.02
N PRO A 137 13.74 -8.32 -4.72
CA PRO A 137 15.11 -7.81 -4.64
C PRO A 137 15.39 -6.60 -5.55
N VAL A 138 14.44 -6.19 -6.38
CA VAL A 138 14.57 -5.10 -7.36
C VAL A 138 13.35 -4.18 -7.34
N THR A 139 13.51 -2.93 -7.74
CA THR A 139 12.35 -2.04 -7.93
C THR A 139 11.46 -2.48 -9.10
N PHE A 140 10.33 -1.83 -9.30
CA PHE A 140 9.48 -2.06 -10.49
C PHE A 140 10.10 -1.53 -11.79
N GLY A 141 11.13 -0.68 -11.68
CA GLY A 141 12.00 -0.26 -12.79
C GLY A 141 13.24 -1.14 -12.97
N GLY A 142 13.37 -2.23 -12.20
CA GLY A 142 14.48 -3.18 -12.33
C GLY A 142 15.79 -2.75 -11.64
N TRP A 143 15.75 -1.74 -10.77
CA TRP A 143 16.92 -1.30 -10.02
C TRP A 143 17.20 -2.24 -8.83
N PRO A 144 18.43 -2.75 -8.64
CA PRO A 144 18.73 -3.65 -7.52
C PRO A 144 18.56 -2.97 -6.17
N VAL A 145 17.81 -3.61 -5.28
CA VAL A 145 17.59 -3.21 -3.89
C VAL A 145 18.36 -4.13 -2.95
N LEU A 146 18.21 -5.44 -3.12
CA LEU A 146 18.98 -6.46 -2.41
C LEU A 146 20.13 -6.98 -3.27
N LEU A 147 21.27 -7.20 -2.64
CA LEU A 147 22.43 -7.86 -3.22
C LEU A 147 22.27 -9.36 -3.11
N GLU A 148 22.53 -10.07 -4.22
CA GLU A 148 22.54 -11.53 -4.22
C GLU A 148 23.77 -12.06 -3.43
N PRO A 149 23.58 -12.87 -2.38
CA PRO A 149 24.69 -13.51 -1.70
C PRO A 149 25.47 -14.46 -2.63
N LYS A 150 26.81 -14.41 -2.52
CA LYS A 150 27.74 -15.18 -3.38
C LYS A 150 28.14 -16.55 -2.81
N SER A 151 27.69 -16.88 -1.60
CA SER A 151 28.07 -18.10 -0.88
C SER A 151 26.92 -18.62 -0.02
N ALA A 152 26.96 -19.90 0.37
CA ALA A 152 25.98 -20.50 1.27
C ALA A 152 25.91 -19.75 2.62
N GLN A 153 27.06 -19.42 3.20
CA GLN A 153 27.13 -18.62 4.42
C GLN A 153 26.48 -17.23 4.27
N GLY A 154 26.62 -16.60 3.10
CA GLY A 154 25.97 -15.33 2.81
C GLY A 154 24.45 -15.45 2.76
N TRP A 155 23.94 -16.56 2.21
CA TRP A 155 22.51 -16.88 2.20
C TRP A 155 21.98 -17.14 3.61
N GLU A 156 22.69 -17.91 4.43
CA GLU A 156 22.33 -18.14 5.85
C GLU A 156 22.29 -16.82 6.66
N ALA A 157 23.26 -15.93 6.41
CA ALA A 157 23.31 -14.63 7.06
C ALA A 157 22.13 -13.73 6.64
N LEU A 158 21.77 -13.73 5.35
CA LEU A 158 20.61 -13.00 4.84
C LEU A 158 19.32 -13.55 5.45
N GLU A 159 19.16 -14.87 5.50
CA GLU A 159 17.99 -15.51 6.11
C GLU A 159 17.82 -15.13 7.58
N LYS A 160 18.92 -15.12 8.34
CA LYS A 160 18.91 -14.68 9.74
C LYS A 160 18.52 -13.21 9.90
N ALA A 161 19.08 -12.33 9.06
CA ALA A 161 18.76 -10.91 9.08
C ALA A 161 17.30 -10.65 8.69
N TRP A 162 16.84 -11.31 7.63
CA TRP A 162 15.47 -11.23 7.12
C TRP A 162 14.45 -11.74 8.14
N SER A 163 14.65 -12.94 8.70
CA SER A 163 13.73 -13.53 9.67
C SER A 163 13.59 -12.66 10.92
N SER A 164 14.69 -12.09 11.41
CA SER A 164 14.69 -11.09 12.48
C SER A 164 13.87 -9.86 12.09
N ALA A 165 14.18 -9.23 10.96
CA ALA A 165 13.48 -8.03 10.47
C ALA A 165 11.97 -8.26 10.25
N ALA A 166 11.59 -9.41 9.68
CA ALA A 166 10.21 -9.77 9.43
C ALA A 166 9.42 -9.92 10.74
N ALA A 167 9.99 -10.64 11.72
CA ALA A 167 9.37 -10.87 13.03
C ALA A 167 9.24 -9.58 13.88
N LEU A 168 10.10 -8.60 13.66
CA LEU A 168 10.11 -7.35 14.42
C LEU A 168 9.04 -6.33 13.99
N GLY A 169 8.44 -6.47 12.79
CA GLY A 169 7.44 -5.52 12.32
C GLY A 169 6.52 -5.99 11.20
N ALA A 170 7.05 -6.56 10.12
CA ALA A 170 6.23 -6.91 8.95
C ALA A 170 5.20 -8.02 9.26
N MET A 171 5.59 -9.02 10.05
CA MET A 171 4.68 -10.07 10.55
C MET A 171 3.66 -9.52 11.53
N GLU A 172 4.06 -8.53 12.34
CA GLU A 172 3.15 -7.88 13.29
C GLU A 172 2.07 -7.06 12.56
N TYR A 173 2.44 -6.35 11.50
CA TYR A 173 1.48 -5.68 10.61
C TYR A 173 0.44 -6.68 10.08
N LEU A 174 0.86 -7.82 9.53
CA LEU A 174 -0.06 -8.85 9.01
C LEU A 174 -1.02 -9.35 10.10
N ARG A 175 -0.48 -9.61 11.30
CA ARG A 175 -1.24 -10.09 12.46
C ARG A 175 -2.27 -9.06 12.91
N LEU A 176 -1.86 -7.80 13.11
CA LEU A 176 -2.73 -6.71 13.55
C LEU A 176 -3.80 -6.38 12.52
N SER A 177 -3.45 -6.33 11.23
CA SER A 177 -4.41 -6.13 10.14
C SER A 177 -5.52 -7.18 10.17
N ALA A 178 -5.17 -8.47 10.30
CA ALA A 178 -6.15 -9.53 10.42
C ALA A 178 -7.04 -9.36 11.67
N GLN A 179 -6.44 -9.13 12.83
CA GLN A 179 -7.17 -9.03 14.10
C GLN A 179 -8.11 -7.83 14.15
N ILE A 180 -7.68 -6.66 13.69
CA ILE A 180 -8.46 -5.43 13.73
C ILE A 180 -9.60 -5.50 12.71
N VAL A 181 -9.34 -5.96 11.48
CA VAL A 181 -10.41 -6.14 10.49
C VAL A 181 -11.47 -7.12 11.01
N GLU A 182 -11.05 -8.23 11.62
CA GLU A 182 -11.98 -9.21 12.20
C GLU A 182 -12.78 -8.62 13.37
N ALA A 183 -12.13 -7.85 14.26
CA ALA A 183 -12.80 -7.19 15.37
C ALA A 183 -13.84 -6.16 14.90
N CYS A 184 -13.48 -5.32 13.93
CA CYS A 184 -14.42 -4.40 13.28
C CYS A 184 -15.55 -5.16 12.60
N ALA A 185 -15.28 -6.25 11.89
CA ALA A 185 -16.30 -7.03 11.19
C ALA A 185 -17.32 -7.62 12.17
N ARG A 186 -16.86 -8.25 13.26
CA ARG A 186 -17.74 -8.75 14.32
C ARG A 186 -18.59 -7.64 14.92
N ARG A 187 -17.99 -6.48 15.18
CA ARG A 187 -18.70 -5.34 15.77
C ARG A 187 -19.75 -4.78 14.83
N CYS A 188 -19.39 -4.51 13.58
CA CYS A 188 -20.30 -4.04 12.53
C CYS A 188 -21.46 -5.03 12.31
N ALA A 189 -21.19 -6.33 12.26
CA ALA A 189 -22.23 -7.36 12.14
C ALA A 189 -23.20 -7.34 13.33
N SER A 190 -22.70 -7.18 14.56
CA SER A 190 -23.53 -7.13 15.78
C SER A 190 -24.55 -5.98 15.79
N VAL A 191 -24.27 -4.90 15.06
CA VAL A 191 -25.14 -3.72 14.97
C VAL A 191 -25.69 -3.48 13.56
N GLN A 192 -25.53 -4.46 12.66
CA GLN A 192 -25.99 -4.39 11.26
C GLN A 192 -25.51 -3.14 10.51
N ARG A 193 -24.24 -2.77 10.71
CA ARG A 193 -23.55 -1.68 10.02
C ARG A 193 -22.59 -2.25 8.97
N ARG A 194 -22.40 -1.53 7.88
CA ARG A 194 -21.43 -1.90 6.84
C ARG A 194 -19.99 -1.73 7.32
N LEU A 195 -19.10 -2.54 6.78
CA LEU A 195 -17.65 -2.39 6.94
C LEU A 195 -16.96 -2.40 5.59
N VAL A 196 -16.13 -1.40 5.34
CA VAL A 196 -15.28 -1.32 4.15
C VAL A 196 -13.82 -1.40 4.55
N VAL A 197 -13.07 -2.28 3.88
CA VAL A 197 -11.61 -2.36 4.02
C VAL A 197 -10.96 -1.80 2.78
N PHE A 198 -10.08 -0.81 2.94
CA PHE A 198 -9.28 -0.26 1.85
C PHE A 198 -7.83 -0.75 1.95
N SER A 199 -7.27 -1.27 0.86
CA SER A 199 -5.81 -1.42 0.72
C SER A 199 -5.29 -0.22 -0.06
N LEU A 200 -4.54 0.66 0.61
CA LEU A 200 -4.14 1.98 0.11
C LEU A 200 -2.75 1.93 -0.52
N HIS A 201 -2.67 2.34 -1.79
CA HIS A 201 -1.46 2.39 -2.61
C HIS A 201 -1.38 3.73 -3.33
N ASP A 202 -0.17 4.08 -3.78
CA ASP A 202 0.06 5.20 -4.67
C ASP A 202 1.18 4.91 -5.66
N THR A 203 0.96 5.25 -6.93
CA THR A 203 1.88 4.97 -8.03
C THR A 203 1.99 6.17 -8.98
N MET A 204 3.16 6.39 -9.57
CA MET A 204 3.34 7.34 -10.68
C MET A 204 3.05 6.72 -12.04
N ASN A 205 2.55 7.55 -12.97
CA ASN A 205 2.46 7.19 -14.40
C ASN A 205 3.81 7.18 -15.12
N HIS A 206 4.90 7.43 -14.38
CA HIS A 206 6.27 7.42 -14.86
C HIS A 206 7.11 6.42 -14.05
N LYS A 207 8.21 5.97 -14.65
CA LYS A 207 9.23 5.11 -14.04
C LYS A 207 10.53 5.90 -13.93
N MET A 208 11.34 5.49 -12.96
CA MET A 208 12.64 6.09 -12.69
C MET A 208 13.70 5.64 -13.69
N GLY A 209 14.41 6.62 -14.27
CA GLY A 209 15.57 6.44 -15.12
C GLY A 209 16.89 6.35 -14.36
N PRO A 210 18.02 6.19 -15.08
CA PRO A 210 19.34 5.98 -14.49
C PRO A 210 19.84 7.12 -13.60
N ASP A 211 19.49 8.36 -13.93
CA ASP A 211 19.83 9.59 -13.21
C ASP A 211 18.91 9.89 -12.01
N GLY A 212 17.95 9.00 -11.74
CA GLY A 212 16.96 9.16 -10.68
C GLY A 212 15.76 10.04 -11.07
N ALA A 213 15.67 10.53 -12.30
CA ALA A 213 14.47 11.21 -12.78
C ALA A 213 13.31 10.20 -12.96
N ILE A 214 12.12 10.51 -12.46
CA ILE A 214 10.91 9.69 -12.63
C ILE A 214 10.11 10.22 -13.82
N ASN A 215 10.66 10.05 -15.03
CA ASN A 215 10.15 10.66 -16.27
C ASN A 215 9.98 9.67 -17.44
N ILE A 216 10.23 8.38 -17.24
CA ILE A 216 9.99 7.36 -18.26
C ILE A 216 8.51 6.98 -18.23
N GLU A 217 7.73 7.46 -19.19
CA GLU A 217 6.29 7.25 -19.21
C GLU A 217 5.91 5.75 -19.28
N ARG A 218 4.89 5.36 -18.51
CA ARG A 218 4.33 3.99 -18.56
C ARG A 218 3.53 3.76 -19.85
N PRO A 219 3.37 2.50 -20.29
CA PRO A 219 2.39 2.16 -21.32
C PRO A 219 1.00 2.69 -20.96
N VAL A 220 0.21 3.14 -21.93
CA VAL A 220 -1.12 3.73 -21.70
C VAL A 220 -2.02 2.82 -20.87
N ALA A 221 -1.98 1.50 -21.13
CA ALA A 221 -2.76 0.50 -20.41
C ALA A 221 -2.40 0.37 -18.92
N ASP A 222 -1.23 0.87 -18.50
CA ASP A 222 -0.74 0.82 -17.11
C ASP A 222 -0.87 2.17 -16.40
N ARG A 223 -1.43 3.19 -17.07
CA ARG A 223 -1.56 4.54 -16.51
C ARG A 223 -2.80 4.64 -15.64
N LEU A 224 -2.63 5.26 -14.48
CA LEU A 224 -3.71 5.69 -13.63
C LEU A 224 -4.45 6.88 -14.24
N PRO A 225 -5.77 7.00 -13.95
CA PRO A 225 -6.51 8.23 -14.24
C PRO A 225 -5.93 9.41 -13.44
N PHE A 226 -6.48 10.60 -13.66
CA PHE A 226 -6.00 11.79 -12.96
C PHE A 226 -5.96 11.60 -11.44
N TRP A 227 -7.00 11.03 -10.80
CA TRP A 227 -6.98 10.87 -9.36
C TRP A 227 -6.63 9.47 -8.88
N VAL A 228 -7.49 8.50 -9.16
CA VAL A 228 -7.46 7.22 -8.44
C VAL A 228 -8.15 6.11 -9.24
N ASN A 229 -7.57 4.92 -9.16
CA ASN A 229 -8.21 3.69 -9.60
C ASN A 229 -8.67 2.89 -8.37
N LEU A 230 -9.88 2.33 -8.42
CA LEU A 230 -10.44 1.47 -7.38
C LEU A 230 -10.56 0.02 -7.88
N GLY A 231 -9.98 -0.93 -7.17
CA GLY A 231 -9.98 -2.35 -7.55
C GLY A 231 -10.88 -3.20 -6.64
N ASN A 232 -11.92 -3.83 -7.20
CA ASN A 232 -12.79 -4.80 -6.51
C ASN A 232 -12.70 -6.25 -7.07
N LEU A 233 -11.65 -6.52 -7.86
CA LEU A 233 -11.38 -7.77 -8.60
C LEU A 233 -12.29 -8.00 -9.81
N GLY A 234 -13.08 -7.00 -10.19
CA GLY A 234 -14.03 -7.09 -11.29
C GLY A 234 -13.48 -6.71 -12.67
N ASP A 235 -14.41 -6.55 -13.60
CA ASP A 235 -14.24 -5.92 -14.90
C ASP A 235 -14.16 -4.39 -14.78
N PRO A 236 -13.91 -3.63 -15.86
CA PRO A 236 -13.78 -2.17 -15.81
C PRO A 236 -15.02 -1.41 -15.33
N ASP A 237 -16.20 -2.05 -15.27
CA ASP A 237 -17.45 -1.50 -14.77
C ASP A 237 -17.74 -1.93 -13.31
N GLY A 238 -16.79 -2.64 -12.68
CA GLY A 238 -16.90 -3.21 -11.34
C GLY A 238 -17.67 -4.53 -11.29
N GLY A 239 -18.10 -5.04 -12.44
CA GLY A 239 -18.86 -6.28 -12.60
C GLY A 239 -18.02 -7.54 -12.37
N ALA A 240 -18.67 -8.66 -12.14
CA ALA A 240 -18.00 -9.93 -11.92
C ALA A 240 -17.37 -10.46 -13.21
N LEU A 241 -16.13 -10.94 -13.13
CA LEU A 241 -15.49 -11.71 -14.19
C LEU A 241 -15.87 -13.20 -14.04
N PRO A 242 -15.87 -13.99 -15.13
CA PRO A 242 -16.00 -15.44 -15.03
C PRO A 242 -15.00 -16.02 -14.03
N ASP A 243 -15.46 -16.93 -13.18
CA ASP A 243 -14.65 -17.68 -12.20
C ASP A 243 -13.86 -16.83 -11.18
N SER A 244 -14.24 -15.55 -11.00
CA SER A 244 -13.60 -14.65 -10.04
C SER A 244 -14.61 -14.09 -9.04
N ALA A 245 -14.33 -14.26 -7.74
CA ALA A 245 -15.12 -13.62 -6.70
C ALA A 245 -14.75 -12.14 -6.59
N LEU A 246 -15.76 -11.28 -6.58
CA LEU A 246 -15.57 -9.86 -6.25
C LEU A 246 -15.21 -9.71 -4.78
N SER A 247 -14.33 -8.76 -4.46
CA SER A 247 -14.03 -8.40 -3.06
C SER A 247 -15.05 -7.43 -2.46
N MET A 248 -15.87 -6.79 -3.30
CA MET A 248 -17.01 -5.94 -2.96
C MET A 248 -18.02 -5.99 -4.10
N ASP A 249 -19.31 -5.95 -3.80
CA ASP A 249 -20.35 -5.99 -4.82
C ASP A 249 -20.25 -4.82 -5.82
N ALA A 250 -20.64 -5.08 -7.07
CA ALA A 250 -20.48 -4.12 -8.16
C ALA A 250 -21.23 -2.81 -7.94
N GLY A 251 -22.41 -2.86 -7.28
CA GLY A 251 -23.20 -1.68 -6.98
C GLY A 251 -22.48 -0.76 -5.99
N ALA A 252 -21.98 -1.33 -4.90
CA ALA A 252 -21.19 -0.62 -3.91
C ALA A 252 -19.86 -0.11 -4.46
N ALA A 253 -19.17 -0.88 -5.31
CA ALA A 253 -17.93 -0.43 -5.95
C ALA A 253 -18.17 0.80 -6.86
N ARG A 254 -19.24 0.80 -7.65
CA ARG A 254 -19.62 1.98 -8.47
C ARG A 254 -20.04 3.17 -7.61
N GLN A 255 -20.80 2.95 -6.54
CA GLN A 255 -21.14 4.00 -5.60
C GLN A 255 -19.88 4.57 -4.94
N MET A 256 -18.91 3.72 -4.59
CA MET A 256 -17.63 4.12 -4.03
C MET A 256 -16.87 5.01 -5.01
N ALA A 257 -16.74 4.60 -6.27
CA ALA A 257 -16.11 5.40 -7.32
C ALA A 257 -16.75 6.78 -7.46
N SER A 258 -18.09 6.85 -7.47
CA SER A 258 -18.82 8.13 -7.50
C SER A 258 -18.54 9.01 -6.27
N THR A 259 -18.47 8.40 -5.08
CA THR A 259 -18.16 9.14 -3.85
C THR A 259 -16.73 9.67 -3.82
N PHE A 260 -15.75 8.87 -4.27
CA PHE A 260 -14.35 9.32 -4.44
C PHE A 260 -14.28 10.47 -5.43
N LEU A 261 -14.94 10.34 -6.58
CA LEU A 261 -15.00 11.39 -7.60
C LEU A 261 -15.51 12.70 -7.02
N LYS A 262 -16.64 12.66 -6.29
CA LYS A 262 -17.20 13.84 -5.62
C LYS A 262 -16.22 14.43 -4.59
N ALA A 263 -15.61 13.60 -3.76
CA ALA A 263 -14.68 14.05 -2.72
C ALA A 263 -13.43 14.73 -3.31
N LEU A 264 -12.90 14.19 -4.40
CA LEU A 264 -11.65 14.65 -5.01
C LEU A 264 -11.87 15.85 -5.94
N THR A 265 -13.03 15.94 -6.60
CA THR A 265 -13.44 17.15 -7.33
C THR A 265 -13.52 18.37 -6.41
N ALA A 266 -13.90 18.19 -5.13
CA ALA A 266 -13.91 19.29 -4.17
C ALA A 266 -12.51 19.80 -3.79
N ILE A 267 -11.46 19.01 -4.03
CA ILE A 267 -10.06 19.40 -3.79
C ILE A 267 -9.50 20.17 -5.00
N GLU A 268 -9.84 19.74 -6.20
CA GLU A 268 -9.34 20.36 -7.44
C GLU A 268 -10.47 20.53 -8.46
N PRO A 269 -11.35 21.54 -8.28
CA PRO A 269 -12.57 21.70 -9.08
C PRO A 269 -12.34 21.93 -10.58
N GLY A 270 -11.12 22.33 -10.97
CA GLY A 270 -10.74 22.58 -12.36
C GLY A 270 -10.01 21.41 -13.03
N ALA A 271 -9.65 20.35 -12.31
CA ALA A 271 -9.10 19.15 -12.91
C ALA A 271 -10.22 18.32 -13.51
N ALA A 272 -9.98 17.65 -14.65
CA ALA A 272 -10.88 16.59 -15.12
C ALA A 272 -10.87 15.48 -14.08
N PRO A 273 -11.94 15.33 -13.27
CA PRO A 273 -11.87 14.43 -12.15
C PRO A 273 -12.11 13.03 -12.71
N GLU A 274 -11.08 12.21 -12.69
CA GLU A 274 -11.14 10.85 -13.25
C GLU A 274 -10.89 9.83 -12.14
N VAL A 275 -11.90 9.00 -11.92
CA VAL A 275 -11.86 7.81 -11.07
C VAL A 275 -12.26 6.62 -11.92
N THR A 276 -11.44 5.57 -11.94
CA THR A 276 -11.71 4.35 -12.71
C THR A 276 -11.91 3.15 -11.80
N LEU A 277 -12.57 2.11 -12.31
CA LEU A 277 -12.66 0.81 -11.66
C LEU A 277 -11.78 -0.20 -12.38
N ASN A 278 -11.05 -1.03 -11.61
CA ASN A 278 -10.31 -2.22 -12.06
C ASN A 278 -9.31 -2.05 -13.22
N GLN A 279 -9.03 -0.81 -13.64
CA GLN A 279 -8.05 -0.48 -14.67
C GLN A 279 -7.23 0.76 -14.25
N PRO A 280 -5.90 0.63 -14.15
CA PRO A 280 -5.10 -0.54 -14.50
C PRO A 280 -5.05 -1.64 -13.41
N TYR A 281 -5.48 -1.35 -12.17
CA TYR A 281 -5.36 -2.29 -11.05
C TYR A 281 -6.72 -2.87 -10.63
N LYS A 282 -6.83 -4.19 -10.68
CA LYS A 282 -8.03 -4.92 -10.23
C LYS A 282 -8.12 -5.08 -8.71
N GLY A 283 -7.04 -4.82 -7.99
CA GLY A 283 -6.85 -5.24 -6.62
C GLY A 283 -5.99 -6.50 -6.52
N ALA A 284 -5.24 -6.60 -5.42
CA ALA A 284 -4.33 -7.70 -5.18
C ALA A 284 -4.67 -8.42 -3.87
N ARG A 285 -3.68 -9.02 -3.20
CA ARG A 285 -3.88 -9.99 -2.14
C ARG A 285 -4.70 -9.47 -0.97
N GLU A 286 -4.38 -8.30 -0.42
CA GLU A 286 -5.11 -7.81 0.76
C GLU A 286 -6.60 -7.68 0.46
N THR A 287 -6.93 -7.12 -0.70
CA THR A 287 -8.30 -7.00 -1.20
C THR A 287 -8.97 -8.36 -1.39
N GLN A 288 -8.26 -9.36 -1.91
CA GLN A 288 -8.77 -10.73 -2.04
C GLN A 288 -9.06 -11.37 -0.69
N VAL A 289 -8.09 -11.33 0.24
CA VAL A 289 -8.18 -11.97 1.55
C VAL A 289 -9.27 -11.34 2.40
N PHE A 290 -9.26 -10.01 2.53
CA PHE A 290 -10.25 -9.32 3.35
C PHE A 290 -11.63 -9.30 2.68
N GLY A 291 -11.71 -9.21 1.35
CA GLY A 291 -12.98 -9.36 0.64
C GLY A 291 -13.65 -10.71 0.93
N ALA A 292 -12.89 -11.80 0.82
CA ALA A 292 -13.39 -13.14 1.12
C ALA A 292 -13.79 -13.30 2.61
N SER A 293 -13.00 -12.74 3.53
CA SER A 293 -13.32 -12.77 4.96
C SER A 293 -14.61 -12.00 5.29
N LEU A 294 -14.81 -10.82 4.69
CA LEU A 294 -15.99 -9.99 4.96
C LEU A 294 -17.27 -10.57 4.36
N ALA A 295 -17.18 -11.25 3.21
CA ALA A 295 -18.30 -11.96 2.61
C ALA A 295 -18.88 -13.05 3.53
N GLN A 296 -18.07 -13.59 4.44
CA GLN A 296 -18.46 -14.63 5.40
C GLN A 296 -18.87 -14.06 6.77
N ALA A 297 -18.73 -12.75 6.99
CA ALA A 297 -18.88 -12.12 8.31
C ALA A 297 -20.33 -11.73 8.68
N GLY A 298 -21.32 -12.03 7.84
CA GLY A 298 -22.73 -11.67 8.11
C GLY A 298 -23.01 -10.16 8.11
N LEU A 299 -22.22 -9.41 7.34
CA LEU A 299 -22.34 -7.96 7.23
C LEU A 299 -23.44 -7.55 6.22
N PRO A 300 -24.00 -6.33 6.35
CA PRO A 300 -24.93 -5.80 5.36
C PRO A 300 -24.30 -5.68 3.96
N SER A 301 -25.16 -5.77 2.93
CA SER A 301 -24.77 -5.50 1.53
C SER A 301 -24.08 -4.14 1.39
N GLY A 302 -23.06 -4.06 0.55
CA GLY A 302 -22.15 -2.92 0.45
C GLY A 302 -20.89 -3.00 1.32
N SER A 303 -20.76 -4.04 2.13
CA SER A 303 -19.51 -4.36 2.84
C SER A 303 -18.55 -5.11 1.94
N GLY A 304 -17.25 -4.93 2.14
CA GLY A 304 -16.23 -5.61 1.32
C GLY A 304 -14.88 -4.92 1.38
N ALA A 305 -13.96 -5.36 0.52
CA ALA A 305 -12.63 -4.78 0.39
C ALA A 305 -12.40 -4.16 -1.00
N ILE A 306 -11.67 -3.05 -1.05
CA ILE A 306 -11.30 -2.32 -2.27
C ILE A 306 -9.81 -1.97 -2.21
N GLN A 307 -9.08 -2.19 -3.31
CA GLN A 307 -7.77 -1.55 -3.47
C GLN A 307 -7.98 -0.10 -3.94
N ILE A 308 -7.30 0.83 -3.30
CA ILE A 308 -7.19 2.22 -3.75
C ILE A 308 -5.79 2.38 -4.34
N GLU A 309 -5.70 2.80 -5.59
CA GLU A 309 -4.45 3.19 -6.22
C GLU A 309 -4.50 4.67 -6.61
N PHE A 310 -3.93 5.54 -5.78
CA PHE A 310 -3.83 6.96 -6.10
C PHE A 310 -2.74 7.22 -7.13
N ARG A 311 -3.01 8.16 -8.03
CA ARG A 311 -1.95 8.75 -8.85
C ARG A 311 -1.07 9.62 -7.94
N ARG A 312 0.18 9.21 -7.74
CA ARG A 312 1.16 9.90 -6.88
C ARG A 312 1.37 11.35 -7.29
N GLU A 313 1.41 11.64 -8.60
CA GLU A 313 1.54 13.02 -9.11
C GLU A 313 0.42 13.93 -8.57
N SER A 314 -0.79 13.41 -8.47
CA SER A 314 -1.95 14.18 -7.99
C SER A 314 -1.95 14.35 -6.47
N LEU A 315 -1.37 13.41 -5.73
CA LEU A 315 -1.12 13.60 -4.30
C LEU A 315 -0.02 14.63 -4.03
N LEU A 316 1.03 14.65 -4.84
CA LEU A 316 2.17 15.57 -4.71
C LEU A 316 1.86 17.00 -5.17
N GLY A 317 1.03 17.15 -6.21
CA GLY A 317 0.88 18.42 -6.93
C GLY A 317 1.99 18.64 -7.98
N SER A 318 1.79 19.66 -8.82
CA SER A 318 2.62 19.94 -9.99
C SER A 318 4.10 20.17 -9.67
N ASP A 319 4.37 20.95 -8.62
CA ASP A 319 5.72 21.46 -8.36
C ASP A 319 6.62 20.34 -7.83
N ALA A 320 6.13 19.57 -6.85
CA ALA A 320 6.83 18.39 -6.34
C ALA A 320 6.96 17.31 -7.42
N THR A 321 5.96 17.15 -8.29
CA THR A 321 6.05 16.24 -9.45
C THR A 321 7.14 16.67 -10.42
N ALA A 322 7.23 17.95 -10.76
CA ALA A 322 8.26 18.48 -11.65
C ALA A 322 9.67 18.26 -11.10
N LEU A 323 9.86 18.40 -9.78
CA LEU A 323 11.12 18.07 -9.11
C LEU A 323 11.49 16.59 -9.29
N LEU A 324 10.54 15.66 -9.10
CA LEU A 324 10.77 14.23 -9.30
C LEU A 324 11.04 13.87 -10.77
N MET A 325 10.51 14.62 -11.73
CA MET A 325 10.75 14.42 -13.16
C MET A 325 12.14 14.86 -13.64
N SER A 326 12.91 15.55 -12.80
CA SER A 326 14.30 15.95 -13.07
C SER A 326 15.30 15.05 -12.35
N ALA A 327 16.55 15.01 -12.85
CA ALA A 327 17.61 14.19 -12.27
C ALA A 327 17.82 14.49 -10.77
N GLY A 328 18.08 13.46 -9.96
CA GLY A 328 18.30 13.65 -8.52
C GLY A 328 18.23 12.37 -7.69
N GLY A 329 18.66 12.47 -6.43
CA GLY A 329 18.72 11.34 -5.49
C GLY A 329 17.89 11.52 -4.22
N ASP A 330 17.22 12.65 -4.07
CA ASP A 330 16.41 13.06 -2.92
C ASP A 330 14.91 13.02 -3.21
N TRP A 331 14.06 13.44 -2.27
CA TRP A 331 12.62 13.49 -2.46
C TRP A 331 12.10 14.87 -2.09
N PRO A 332 11.12 15.43 -2.84
CA PRO A 332 10.58 16.73 -2.53
C PRO A 332 9.93 16.74 -1.14
N PRO A 333 9.90 17.88 -0.44
CA PRO A 333 9.13 18.02 0.79
C PRO A 333 7.67 17.58 0.58
N ILE A 334 7.12 16.88 1.57
CA ILE A 334 5.74 16.42 1.53
C ILE A 334 4.81 17.57 1.90
N ASP A 335 3.87 17.90 1.03
CA ASP A 335 2.79 18.83 1.33
C ASP A 335 1.72 18.13 2.20
N VAL A 336 1.96 18.12 3.52
CA VAL A 336 1.04 17.54 4.49
C VAL A 336 -0.32 18.27 4.50
N VAL A 337 -0.37 19.58 4.17
CA VAL A 337 -1.62 20.35 4.14
C VAL A 337 -2.52 19.87 3.00
N ARG A 338 -1.93 19.58 1.83
CA ARG A 338 -2.65 18.95 0.71
C ARG A 338 -3.20 17.58 1.10
N LEU A 339 -2.38 16.70 1.67
CA LEU A 339 -2.81 15.36 2.09
C LEU A 339 -3.90 15.40 3.17
N GLN A 340 -3.80 16.33 4.14
CA GLN A 340 -4.84 16.57 5.14
C GLN A 340 -6.15 17.05 4.51
N SER A 341 -6.07 17.91 3.49
CA SER A 341 -7.27 18.42 2.79
C SER A 341 -7.98 17.28 2.04
N ILE A 342 -7.22 16.44 1.33
CA ILE A 342 -7.73 15.23 0.67
C ILE A 342 -8.39 14.31 1.70
N ALA A 343 -7.68 13.95 2.78
CA ALA A 343 -8.19 13.11 3.85
C ALA A 343 -9.49 13.63 4.47
N LYS A 344 -9.59 14.93 4.76
CA LYS A 344 -10.81 15.56 5.27
C LYS A 344 -11.96 15.51 4.27
N SER A 345 -11.68 15.67 2.98
CA SER A 345 -12.71 15.53 1.95
C SER A 345 -13.20 14.10 1.81
N LEU A 346 -12.28 13.11 1.83
CA LEU A 346 -12.62 11.68 1.86
C LEU A 346 -13.47 11.37 3.08
N ALA A 347 -13.05 11.75 4.29
CA ALA A 347 -13.79 11.55 5.54
C ALA A 347 -15.21 12.15 5.52
N ARG A 348 -15.38 13.32 4.90
CA ARG A 348 -16.69 13.99 4.80
C ARG A 348 -17.67 13.24 3.88
N HIS A 349 -17.16 12.64 2.81
CA HIS A 349 -18.00 12.06 1.76
C HIS A 349 -18.15 10.53 1.90
N LEU A 350 -17.13 9.85 2.40
CA LEU A 350 -17.11 8.42 2.67
C LEU A 350 -17.63 8.15 4.09
N THR A 351 -18.88 8.52 4.33
CA THR A 351 -19.62 8.05 5.50
C THR A 351 -20.33 6.76 5.13
N VAL A 352 -19.94 5.67 5.77
CA VAL A 352 -20.59 4.37 5.59
C VAL A 352 -21.67 4.27 6.67
N SER A 353 -22.91 4.62 6.30
CA SER A 353 -24.10 4.49 7.15
C SER A 353 -24.57 3.05 7.23
#